data_AF-A0A498EKG1-F1
#
_entry.id   AF-A0A498EKG1-F1
#
_cell.length_a   1.000
_cell.length_b   1.000
_cell.length_c   1.000
_cell.angle_alpha   90.00
_cell.angle_beta   90.00
_cell.angle_gamma   90.00
#
_symmetry.space_group_name_H-M   'P 1'
#
loop_
_entity.id
_entity.type
_entity.pdbx_description
1 polymer ?
#
loop_
_entity_poly.entity_id
_entity_poly.type
_entity_poly.pdbx_seq_one_letter_code
_entity_poly.pdbx_strand_id
1 'polypeptide(L)' 'MFTLLIGACDQQGRPIQEFGLDKLSKGISTEGDVRTVMGQPDTVRDEPDGSRTLEYPKGPAGHRTWFFTIGKDGKLID' A
#
# COMPACT_ATOMS: atom_id res chain seq x y z
N MET A 1 13.85 -31.07 21.12
CA MET A 1 14.17 -30.23 19.95
C MET A 1 12.85 -29.83 19.28
N PHE A 2 12.19 -28.77 19.74
CA PHE A 2 10.93 -28.30 19.17
C PHE A 2 11.20 -26.96 18.49
N THR A 3 11.40 -27.00 17.18
CA THR A 3 11.65 -25.82 16.36
C THR A 3 10.33 -25.04 16.22
N LEU A 4 10.20 -23.95 16.97
CA LEU A 4 9.06 -23.04 16.85
C LEU A 4 9.29 -22.14 15.61
N LEU A 5 8.69 -22.51 14.48
CA LEU A 5 8.54 -21.62 13.33
C LEU A 5 7.46 -20.57 13.67
N ILE A 6 7.88 -19.40 14.17
CA ILE A 6 6.98 -18.27 14.36
C ILE A 6 6.75 -17.63 12.98
N GLY A 7 5.75 -18.14 12.26
CA GLY A 7 5.11 -17.36 11.20
C GLY A 7 4.26 -16.28 11.87
N ALA A 8 4.58 -15.01 11.64
CA ALA A 8 3.79 -13.89 12.17
C ALA A 8 2.37 -13.95 11.58
N CYS A 9 1.40 -14.36 12.40
CA CYS A 9 -0.03 -14.24 12.13
C CYS A 9 -0.56 -12.96 12.78
N ASP A 10 -1.48 -12.26 12.12
CA ASP A 10 -2.24 -11.19 12.75
C ASP A 10 -3.12 -11.76 13.88
N GLN A 11 -3.59 -10.91 14.80
CA GLN A 11 -4.35 -11.27 16.01
C GLN A 11 -5.61 -12.14 15.76
N GLN A 12 -6.01 -12.29 14.49
CA GLN A 12 -7.17 -13.06 14.01
C GLN A 12 -6.78 -14.31 13.19
N GLY A 13 -5.51 -14.71 13.14
CA GLY A 13 -5.04 -15.91 12.42
C GLY A 13 -5.21 -15.85 10.90
N ARG A 14 -5.37 -14.65 10.35
CA ARG A 14 -5.42 -14.43 8.89
C ARG A 14 -4.00 -14.21 8.39
N PRO A 15 -3.62 -14.79 7.22
CA PRO A 15 -2.36 -14.44 6.59
C PRO A 15 -2.34 -12.92 6.39
N ILE A 16 -1.25 -12.30 6.82
CA ILE A 16 -1.05 -10.86 6.65
C ILE A 16 -1.23 -10.59 5.17
N GLN A 17 -2.18 -9.72 4.81
CA GLN A 17 -2.41 -9.37 3.42
C GLN A 17 -1.15 -8.66 2.91
N GLU A 18 -0.25 -9.42 2.30
CA GLU A 18 0.84 -8.90 1.48
C GLU A 18 0.15 -8.20 0.32
N PHE A 19 -0.08 -6.90 0.49
CA PHE A 19 -0.61 -6.06 -0.57
C PHE A 19 0.25 -6.29 -1.81
N GLY A 20 -0.37 -6.46 -2.98
CA GLY A 20 0.28 -6.84 -4.24
C GLY A 20 1.19 -5.76 -4.82
N LEU A 21 2.02 -5.15 -3.98
CA LEU A 21 2.98 -4.10 -4.28
C LEU A 21 3.97 -4.54 -5.36
N ASP A 22 4.22 -5.84 -5.48
CA ASP A 22 5.00 -6.42 -6.58
C ASP A 22 4.41 -6.12 -7.96
N LYS A 23 3.10 -5.86 -8.02
CA LYS A 23 2.37 -5.52 -9.25
C LYS A 23 2.46 -4.03 -9.58
N LEU A 24 2.84 -3.19 -8.62
CA LEU A 24 2.94 -1.74 -8.81
C LEU A 24 4.34 -1.38 -9.28
N SER A 25 4.43 -0.64 -10.38
CA SER A 25 5.70 -0.22 -10.98
C SER A 25 5.78 1.31 -11.09
N LYS A 26 6.84 1.88 -10.54
CA LYS A 26 7.13 3.32 -10.65
C LYS A 26 7.25 3.76 -12.10
N GLY A 27 6.69 4.92 -12.42
CA GLY A 27 6.61 5.50 -13.76
C GLY A 27 5.64 4.77 -14.70
N ILE A 28 5.10 3.61 -14.33
CA ILE A 28 4.27 2.77 -15.19
C ILE A 28 2.84 2.68 -14.64
N SER A 29 2.71 2.24 -13.39
CA SER A 29 1.43 2.12 -12.68
C SER A 29 0.77 3.48 -12.54
N THR A 30 -0.56 3.49 -12.62
CA THR A 30 -1.38 4.69 -12.46
C THR A 30 -2.04 4.70 -11.09
N GLU A 31 -2.64 5.82 -10.72
CA GLU A 31 -3.50 5.87 -9.53
C GLU A 31 -4.59 4.78 -9.53
N GLY A 32 -5.19 4.49 -10.70
CA GLY A 32 -6.20 3.45 -10.84
C GLY A 32 -5.65 2.05 -10.58
N ASP A 33 -4.41 1.79 -11.00
CA ASP A 33 -3.70 0.54 -10.73
C ASP A 33 -3.41 0.39 -9.23
N VAL A 34 -2.90 1.46 -8.59
CA VAL A 34 -2.71 1.51 -7.13
C VAL A 34 -4.02 1.24 -6.40
N ARG A 35 -5.13 1.87 -6.82
CA ARG A 35 -6.45 1.64 -6.22
C ARG A 35 -7.01 0.23 -6.47
N THR A 36 -6.65 -0.40 -7.58
CA THR A 36 -7.04 -1.78 -7.89
C THR A 36 -6.30 -2.78 -7.01
N VAL A 37 -5.01 -2.54 -6.77
CA VAL A 37 -4.14 -3.41 -5.95
C VAL A 37 -4.34 -3.17 -4.46
N MET A 38 -4.34 -1.90 -4.03
CA MET A 38 -4.39 -1.49 -2.62
C MET A 38 -5.83 -1.29 -2.12
N GLY A 39 -6.80 -1.13 -3.02
CA GLY A 39 -8.17 -0.72 -2.70
C GLY A 39 -8.31 0.80 -2.60
N GLN A 40 -9.38 1.25 -1.93
CA GLN A 40 -9.60 2.68 -1.71
C GLN A 40 -8.63 3.22 -0.67
N PRO A 41 -7.98 4.37 -0.93
CA PRO A 41 -7.18 5.06 0.07
C PRO A 41 -8.09 5.59 1.18
N ASP A 42 -7.52 5.71 2.37
CA ASP A 42 -8.21 6.33 3.50
C ASP A 42 -8.15 7.86 3.39
N THR A 43 -6.96 8.38 3.09
CA THR A 43 -6.73 9.82 2.89
C THR A 43 -6.08 10.07 1.54
N VAL A 44 -6.50 11.12 0.85
CA VAL A 44 -5.88 11.62 -0.38
C VAL A 44 -5.46 13.06 -0.14
N ARG A 45 -4.19 13.35 -0.42
CA ARG A 45 -3.61 14.68 -0.28
C ARG A 45 -3.16 15.20 -1.63
N ASP A 46 -3.72 16.31 -2.05
CA ASP A 46 -3.27 17.04 -3.24
C ASP A 46 -2.06 17.94 -2.86
N GLU A 47 -0.97 17.78 -3.60
CA GLU A 47 0.26 18.52 -3.39
C GLU A 47 0.33 19.72 -4.35
N PRO A 48 1.05 20.80 -3.99
CA PRO A 48 1.14 22.01 -4.81
C PRO A 48 1.84 21.82 -6.16
N ASP A 49 2.63 20.75 -6.32
CA ASP A 49 3.27 20.37 -7.60
C ASP A 49 2.28 19.69 -8.59
N GLY A 50 1.04 19.46 -8.16
CA GLY A 50 0.02 18.74 -8.93
C GLY A 50 0.12 17.22 -8.81
N SER A 51 1.01 16.71 -7.94
CA SER A 51 1.01 15.32 -7.50
C SER A 51 -0.04 15.08 -6.42
N ARG A 52 -0.37 13.80 -6.19
CA ARG A 52 -1.31 13.36 -5.15
C ARG A 52 -0.71 12.24 -4.34
N THR A 53 -0.79 12.34 -3.02
CA THR A 53 -0.37 11.28 -2.11
C THR A 53 -1.58 10.52 -1.60
N LEU A 54 -1.58 9.20 -1.77
CA LEU A 54 -2.63 8.29 -1.34
C LEU A 54 -2.16 7.56 -0.07
N GLU A 55 -2.91 7.70 1.01
CA GLU A 55 -2.57 7.16 2.32
C GLU A 55 -3.40 5.90 2.60
N TYR A 56 -2.72 4.82 2.98
CA TYR A 56 -3.28 3.50 3.20
C TYR A 56 -2.83 2.97 4.56
N PRO A 57 -3.55 3.27 5.66
CA PRO A 57 -3.30 2.67 6.96
C PRO A 57 -3.65 1.17 6.92
N LYS A 58 -2.68 0.33 6.56
CA LYS A 58 -2.86 -1.11 6.30
C LYS A 58 -1.82 -1.96 7.02
N GLY A 59 -2.30 -2.86 7.86
CA GLY A 59 -1.53 -3.91 8.53
C GLY A 59 -2.37 -4.54 9.65
N PRO A 60 -1.90 -5.62 10.29
CA PRO A 60 -2.41 -6.03 11.60
C PRO A 60 -2.54 -4.81 12.50
N ALA A 61 -3.73 -4.59 13.04
CA ALA A 61 -4.01 -3.50 13.97
C ALA A 61 -3.59 -2.09 13.49
N GLY A 62 -3.42 -1.86 12.18
CA GLY A 62 -3.05 -0.55 11.62
C GLY A 62 -1.59 -0.13 11.88
N HIS A 63 -0.69 -1.07 12.20
CA HIS A 63 0.70 -0.74 12.54
C HIS A 63 1.58 -0.23 11.38
N ARG A 64 1.09 -0.31 10.14
CA ARG A 64 1.81 0.20 8.97
C ARG A 64 0.87 1.06 8.13
N THR A 65 1.37 2.19 7.69
CA THR A 65 0.69 3.07 6.74
C THR A 65 1.55 3.13 5.49
N TRP A 66 0.94 2.81 4.36
CA TRP A 66 1.57 2.94 3.05
C TRP A 66 1.17 4.27 2.45
N PHE A 67 2.13 4.92 1.80
CA PHE A 67 1.94 6.16 1.08
C PHE A 67 2.30 5.90 -0.37
N PHE A 68 1.47 6.34 -1.30
CA PHE A 68 1.78 6.28 -2.74
C PHE A 68 1.66 7.67 -3.31
N THR A 69 2.74 8.17 -3.90
CA THR A 69 2.70 9.45 -4.59
C THR A 69 2.47 9.24 -6.07
N ILE A 70 1.39 9.81 -6.58
CA ILE A 70 1.05 9.86 -8.00
C ILE A 70 1.49 11.22 -8.53
N GLY A 71 2.35 11.24 -9.54
CA GLY A 71 2.76 12.47 -10.20
C GLY A 71 1.63 13.16 -10.94
N LYS A 72 1.86 14.41 -11.36
CA LYS A 72 0.94 15.16 -12.24
C LYS A 72 0.64 14.44 -13.57
N ASP A 73 1.51 13.51 -13.98
CA ASP A 73 1.32 12.64 -15.15
C ASP A 73 0.33 11.48 -14.88
N GLY A 74 -0.17 11.35 -13.66
CA GLY A 74 -1.07 10.26 -13.24
C GLY A 74 -0.34 8.94 -12.98
N LYS A 75 1.00 8.96 -12.90
CA LYS A 75 1.87 7.80 -12.70
C LYS A 75 2.38 7.72 -11.27
N LEU A 76 2.52 6.49 -10.76
CA LEU A 76 3.15 6.21 -9.48
C LEU A 76 4.63 6.62 -9.52
N ILE A 77 5.08 7.37 -8.50
CA ILE A 77 6.47 7.82 -8.37
C ILE A 77 7.19 7.11 -7.20
N ASP A 78 6.45 6.68 -6.18
CA ASP A 78 6.99 6.14 -4.91
C ASP A 78 7.02 4.60 -4.85
#